data_AF-A0A258W4W5-F1
#
_entry.id   AF-A0A258W4W5-F1
#
_cell.length_a   1.000
_cell.length_b   1.000
_cell.length_c   1.000
_cell.angle_alpha   90.00
_cell.angle_beta   90.00
_cell.angle_gamma   90.00
#
_symmetry.space_group_name_H-M   'P 1'
#
loop_
_entity.id
_entity.type
_entity.pdbx_description
1 polymer ?
#
loop_
_entity_poly.entity_id
_entity_poly.type
_entity_poly.pdbx_seq_one_letter_code
_entity_poly.pdbx_strand_id
1 'polypeptide(L)'
;MVDSRFSSNLDPAGQTTVEEPVPITEPVTSPTITPVACPANFVKIPANTTLNTQDFCLSKFEMKASLNDGTPVFDTNNSGTPLDASLHKPESRASGLPWVRLTLPQAAAECASLGSGYHLSTVKEWQAAALNVESVASNWSGSAVGSGTIIRGHSDGAISAAAVTEGYAVAGVLLLGAGLDSDPFVGTGQISGTQKRTYSLTNGEIIWDLSGNARDIVDPNGSAVGINYTGPGSAGFYEVSGSELSSMISSVTFAAMTGGLTMSLFSPATPALTNTTNEIGRVYISSGARTDRMITRGGNFSSSNSPGLFAADFDSATTGTASSAGFRCAIVP
;
A
#
# COMPACT_ATOMS: atom_id res chain seq x y z
N MET A 1 -24.27 -38.15 -63.26
CA MET A 1 -23.34 -39.18 -62.74
C MET A 1 -23.43 -39.06 -61.23
N VAL A 2 -24.42 -39.68 -60.59
CA VAL A 2 -24.51 -41.10 -60.18
C VAL A 2 -23.31 -41.51 -59.35
N ASP A 3 -23.47 -41.54 -58.02
CA ASP A 3 -23.37 -42.72 -57.14
C ASP A 3 -23.42 -42.21 -55.67
N SER A 4 -23.97 -42.87 -54.64
CA SER A 4 -24.46 -44.25 -54.52
C SER A 4 -25.35 -44.39 -53.28
N ARG A 5 -26.50 -45.03 -53.48
CA ARG A 5 -27.12 -46.08 -52.64
C ARG A 5 -27.49 -45.79 -51.16
N PHE A 6 -28.76 -45.44 -50.97
CA PHE A 6 -29.50 -45.80 -49.76
C PHE A 6 -29.96 -47.27 -49.85
N SER A 7 -29.63 -48.08 -48.85
CA SER A 7 -30.22 -49.40 -48.64
C SER A 7 -31.50 -49.23 -47.82
N SER A 8 -32.65 -49.56 -48.41
CA SER A 8 -33.96 -49.53 -47.77
C SER A 8 -34.18 -50.79 -46.95
N ASN A 9 -34.30 -50.66 -45.62
CA ASN A 9 -34.97 -51.65 -44.80
C ASN A 9 -36.45 -51.28 -44.70
N LEU A 10 -37.29 -52.11 -45.31
CA LEU A 10 -38.74 -52.08 -45.15
C LEU A 10 -39.11 -52.81 -43.85
N ASP A 11 -39.89 -52.17 -42.99
CA ASP A 11 -40.57 -52.80 -41.86
C ASP A 11 -42.07 -52.96 -42.20
N PRO A 12 -42.70 -54.13 -42.01
CA PRO A 12 -44.06 -54.39 -42.47
C PRO A 12 -45.06 -54.04 -41.38
N ALA A 13 -45.25 -52.76 -41.11
CA ALA A 13 -46.40 -52.24 -40.39
C ALA A 13 -46.52 -50.74 -40.69
N GLY A 14 -47.53 -50.35 -41.47
CA GLY A 14 -47.77 -48.95 -41.86
C GLY A 14 -48.16 -48.08 -40.67
N GLN A 15 -47.18 -47.62 -39.90
CA GLN A 15 -47.34 -46.67 -38.80
C GLN A 15 -46.32 -45.54 -38.93
N THR A 16 -46.82 -44.34 -39.22
CA THR A 16 -46.04 -43.09 -39.18
C THR A 16 -45.61 -42.79 -37.74
N THR A 17 -44.31 -42.94 -37.45
CA THR A 17 -43.71 -42.45 -36.21
C THR A 17 -43.49 -40.95 -36.32
N VAL A 18 -44.17 -40.18 -35.47
CA VAL A 18 -43.91 -38.75 -35.27
C VAL A 18 -42.66 -38.65 -34.40
N GLU A 19 -41.58 -38.08 -34.93
CA GLU A 19 -40.34 -37.83 -34.19
C GLU A 19 -40.61 -36.69 -33.18
N GLU A 20 -40.46 -36.97 -31.89
CA GLU A 20 -40.54 -35.96 -30.83
C GLU A 20 -39.37 -34.97 -30.96
N PRO A 21 -39.58 -33.65 -30.79
CA PRO A 21 -38.51 -32.68 -30.86
C PRO A 21 -37.53 -32.88 -29.69
N VAL A 22 -36.23 -32.97 -30.02
CA VAL A 22 -35.12 -33.04 -29.06
C VAL A 22 -35.16 -31.83 -28.11
N PRO A 23 -35.09 -32.01 -26.77
CA PRO A 23 -35.02 -30.90 -25.84
C PRO A 23 -33.72 -30.11 -26.09
N ILE A 24 -33.86 -28.83 -26.42
CA ILE A 24 -32.74 -27.88 -26.47
C ILE A 24 -32.27 -27.66 -25.03
N THR A 25 -31.14 -28.27 -24.67
CA THR A 25 -30.45 -27.98 -23.40
C THR A 25 -30.06 -26.51 -23.36
N GLU A 26 -30.56 -25.78 -22.37
CA GLU A 26 -30.15 -24.41 -22.09
C GLU A 26 -28.64 -24.34 -21.84
N PRO A 27 -27.96 -23.24 -22.24
CA PRO A 27 -26.55 -23.08 -21.95
C PRO A 27 -26.36 -23.00 -20.44
N VAL A 28 -25.59 -23.95 -19.90
CA VAL A 28 -25.14 -23.91 -18.51
C VAL A 28 -24.36 -22.62 -18.32
N THR A 29 -24.91 -21.69 -17.55
CA THR A 29 -24.22 -20.47 -17.16
C THR A 29 -22.99 -20.86 -16.34
N SER A 30 -21.81 -20.59 -16.90
CA SER A 30 -20.54 -20.72 -16.19
C SER A 30 -20.63 -19.91 -14.90
N PRO A 31 -20.23 -20.44 -13.74
CA PRO A 31 -20.29 -19.70 -12.49
C PRO A 31 -19.48 -18.41 -12.67
N THR A 32 -20.19 -17.28 -12.64
CA THR A 32 -19.55 -15.97 -12.61
C THR A 32 -18.88 -15.88 -11.26
N ILE A 33 -17.57 -16.13 -11.23
CA ILE A 33 -16.75 -15.90 -10.04
C ILE A 33 -16.95 -14.44 -9.69
N THR A 34 -17.71 -14.18 -8.63
CA THR A 34 -17.87 -12.82 -8.12
C THR A 34 -16.49 -12.42 -7.64
N PRO A 35 -15.88 -11.34 -8.17
CA PRO A 35 -14.59 -10.89 -7.68
C PRO A 35 -14.73 -10.68 -6.17
N VAL A 36 -13.89 -11.34 -5.37
CA VAL A 36 -13.93 -11.17 -3.92
C VAL A 36 -13.70 -9.68 -3.65
N ALA A 37 -14.74 -9.04 -3.11
CA ALA A 37 -14.70 -7.62 -2.80
C ALA A 37 -13.72 -7.38 -1.65
N CYS A 38 -12.96 -6.29 -1.72
CA CYS A 38 -12.10 -5.92 -0.61
C CYS A 38 -12.92 -5.69 0.66
N PRO A 39 -12.39 -6.05 1.84
CA PRO A 39 -13.02 -5.74 3.12
C PRO A 39 -13.32 -4.24 3.24
N ALA A 40 -14.27 -3.88 4.11
CA ALA A 40 -14.59 -2.48 4.37
C ALA A 40 -13.32 -1.67 4.71
N ASN A 41 -13.17 -0.50 4.08
CA ASN A 41 -12.00 0.37 4.20
C ASN A 41 -10.67 -0.26 3.73
N PHE A 42 -10.72 -1.23 2.84
CA PHE A 42 -9.60 -1.67 2.02
C PHE A 42 -9.89 -1.37 0.55
N VAL A 43 -8.87 -0.97 -0.19
CA VAL A 43 -8.94 -0.68 -1.62
C VAL A 43 -8.25 -1.78 -2.41
N LYS A 44 -8.78 -2.09 -3.59
CA LYS A 44 -8.17 -3.07 -4.48
C LYS A 44 -6.94 -2.45 -5.14
N ILE A 45 -5.80 -3.14 -5.04
CA ILE A 45 -4.61 -2.85 -5.82
C ILE A 45 -4.50 -3.92 -6.92
N PRO A 46 -4.52 -3.52 -8.20
CA PRO A 46 -4.35 -4.45 -9.31
C PRO A 46 -3.00 -5.16 -9.27
N ALA A 47 -2.96 -6.39 -9.77
CA ALA A 47 -1.76 -7.18 -9.96
C ALA A 47 -0.67 -6.39 -10.70
N ASN A 48 0.58 -6.54 -10.26
CA ASN A 48 1.75 -5.98 -10.92
C ASN A 48 2.70 -7.11 -11.28
N THR A 49 2.71 -7.48 -12.56
CA THR A 49 3.50 -8.60 -13.07
C THR A 49 5.00 -8.37 -12.95
N THR A 50 5.47 -7.12 -13.05
CA THR A 50 6.89 -6.75 -12.86
C THR A 50 7.35 -6.97 -11.43
N LEU A 51 6.48 -6.75 -10.44
CA LEU A 51 6.76 -6.97 -9.01
C LEU A 51 6.41 -8.39 -8.54
N ASN A 52 5.74 -9.17 -9.40
CA ASN A 52 5.14 -10.46 -9.09
C ASN A 52 4.17 -10.36 -7.90
N THR A 53 3.26 -9.39 -7.96
CA THR A 53 2.09 -9.30 -7.07
C THR A 53 0.83 -9.71 -7.84
N GLN A 54 -0.09 -10.39 -7.16
CA GLN A 54 -1.45 -10.61 -7.64
C GLN A 54 -2.35 -9.44 -7.25
N ASP A 55 -3.65 -9.51 -7.59
CA ASP A 55 -4.64 -8.60 -7.01
C ASP A 55 -4.66 -8.80 -5.48
N PHE A 56 -4.62 -7.71 -4.74
CA PHE A 56 -4.73 -7.71 -3.28
C PHE A 56 -5.51 -6.49 -2.80
N CYS A 57 -5.87 -6.49 -1.54
CA CYS A 57 -6.54 -5.38 -0.89
C CYS A 57 -5.59 -4.73 0.11
N LEU A 58 -5.43 -3.41 0.05
CA LEU A 58 -4.60 -2.62 0.97
C LEU A 58 -5.51 -1.72 1.81
N SER A 59 -5.17 -1.49 3.08
CA SER A 59 -5.96 -0.57 3.90
C SER A 59 -6.00 0.84 3.29
N LYS A 60 -7.22 1.37 3.13
CA LYS A 60 -7.47 2.71 2.56
C LYS A 60 -6.76 3.80 3.37
N PHE A 61 -6.81 3.66 4.68
CA PHE A 61 -6.16 4.54 5.64
C PHE A 61 -4.97 3.81 6.28
N GLU A 62 -3.98 4.57 6.76
CA GLU A 62 -2.99 4.03 7.72
C GLU A 62 -3.77 3.41 8.89
N MET A 63 -3.29 2.29 9.45
CA MET A 63 -4.01 1.63 10.54
C MET A 63 -4.15 2.54 11.77
N LYS A 64 -5.29 2.46 12.43
CA LYS A 64 -5.51 3.06 13.76
C LYS A 64 -5.71 1.94 14.79
N ALA A 65 -5.65 2.30 16.07
CA ALA A 65 -5.86 1.34 17.15
C ALA A 65 -7.33 1.32 17.58
N SER A 66 -7.85 0.15 17.87
CA SER A 66 -9.08 -0.03 18.64
C SER A 66 -8.79 -0.96 19.79
N LEU A 67 -9.52 -0.84 20.89
CA LEU A 67 -9.53 -1.89 21.90
C LEU A 67 -10.00 -3.21 21.27
N ASN A 68 -9.64 -4.33 21.88
CA ASN A 68 -10.03 -5.65 21.39
C ASN A 68 -11.56 -5.82 21.23
N ASP A 69 -12.35 -5.13 22.06
CA ASP A 69 -13.81 -5.08 21.95
C ASP A 69 -14.35 -4.26 20.77
N GLY A 70 -13.48 -3.57 20.02
CA GLY A 70 -13.83 -2.74 18.87
C GLY A 70 -13.97 -1.25 19.18
N THR A 71 -13.77 -0.82 20.43
CA THR A 71 -13.86 0.61 20.79
C THR A 71 -12.69 1.40 20.16
N PRO A 72 -12.96 2.45 19.36
CA PRO A 72 -11.90 3.24 18.73
C PRO A 72 -11.00 3.97 19.74
N VAL A 73 -9.69 3.95 19.50
CA VAL A 73 -8.69 4.78 20.21
C VAL A 73 -8.21 5.90 19.28
N PHE A 74 -8.49 7.15 19.66
CA PHE A 74 -8.20 8.31 18.80
C PHE A 74 -6.82 8.95 19.01
N ASP A 75 -6.26 8.87 20.23
CA ASP A 75 -4.86 9.21 20.50
C ASP A 75 -4.01 7.94 20.59
N THR A 76 -3.49 7.52 19.46
CA THR A 76 -2.64 6.34 19.32
C THR A 76 -1.16 6.62 19.59
N ASN A 77 -0.76 7.90 19.69
CA ASN A 77 0.59 8.27 20.11
C ASN A 77 0.71 8.31 21.66
N ASN A 78 -0.43 8.36 22.36
CA ASN A 78 -0.58 8.19 23.81
C ASN A 78 0.46 9.03 24.58
N SER A 79 0.46 10.34 24.29
CA SER A 79 1.40 11.31 24.88
C SER A 79 2.88 10.90 24.79
N GLY A 80 3.26 10.17 23.74
CA GLY A 80 4.63 9.71 23.51
C GLY A 80 4.97 8.34 24.10
N THR A 81 3.98 7.61 24.63
CA THR A 81 4.16 6.25 25.17
C THR A 81 3.50 5.24 24.22
N PRO A 82 4.17 4.15 23.79
CA PRO A 82 3.55 3.13 22.96
C PRO A 82 2.27 2.56 23.62
N LEU A 83 1.23 2.33 22.82
CA LEU A 83 0.07 1.55 23.29
C LEU A 83 0.47 0.10 23.56
N ASP A 84 -0.19 -0.53 24.52
CA ASP A 84 -0.03 -1.97 24.75
C ASP A 84 -0.76 -2.74 23.64
N ALA A 85 0.02 -3.29 22.71
CA ALA A 85 -0.46 -4.10 21.60
C ALA A 85 -1.38 -5.25 22.04
N SER A 86 -1.20 -5.83 23.24
CA SER A 86 -2.04 -6.94 23.72
C SER A 86 -3.49 -6.55 24.03
N LEU A 87 -3.76 -5.25 24.21
CA LEU A 87 -5.09 -4.71 24.53
C LEU A 87 -5.79 -4.13 23.30
N HIS A 88 -5.10 -4.08 22.15
CA HIS A 88 -5.56 -3.39 20.97
C HIS A 88 -5.54 -4.32 19.74
N LYS A 89 -6.20 -3.84 18.69
CA LYS A 89 -6.17 -4.43 17.34
C LYS A 89 -6.16 -3.30 16.30
N PRO A 90 -5.64 -3.56 15.08
CA PRO A 90 -5.63 -2.55 14.04
C PRO A 90 -7.03 -2.39 13.42
N GLU A 91 -7.33 -1.19 12.97
CA GLU A 91 -8.54 -0.89 12.21
C GLU A 91 -8.25 0.16 11.14
N SER A 92 -8.63 -0.13 9.90
CA SER A 92 -8.62 0.86 8.82
C SER A 92 -9.87 1.72 8.92
N ARG A 93 -9.72 2.98 9.34
CA ARG A 93 -10.81 3.95 9.45
C ARG A 93 -10.30 5.37 9.19
N ALA A 94 -11.20 6.31 8.90
CA ALA A 94 -10.83 7.70 8.66
C ALA A 94 -10.38 8.41 9.95
N SER A 95 -11.19 8.32 11.02
CA SER A 95 -10.99 9.06 12.26
C SER A 95 -9.89 8.48 13.17
N GLY A 96 -9.26 9.36 13.93
CA GLY A 96 -8.16 9.03 14.83
C GLY A 96 -6.78 9.10 14.20
N LEU A 97 -5.76 9.28 15.04
CA LEU A 97 -4.38 9.32 14.61
C LEU A 97 -3.91 7.93 14.13
N PRO A 98 -2.98 7.85 13.16
CA PRO A 98 -2.34 6.59 12.78
C PRO A 98 -1.73 5.91 13.99
N TRP A 99 -1.85 4.59 14.07
CA TRP A 99 -1.24 3.81 15.14
C TRP A 99 0.27 3.70 14.91
N VAL A 100 1.02 4.46 15.70
CA VAL A 100 2.47 4.58 15.63
C VAL A 100 3.15 3.92 16.81
N ARG A 101 4.49 3.95 16.83
CA ARG A 101 5.36 3.42 17.90
C ARG A 101 5.28 1.89 18.07
N LEU A 102 5.13 1.19 16.95
CA LEU A 102 5.24 -0.27 16.89
C LEU A 102 6.61 -0.67 16.33
N THR A 103 7.09 -1.83 16.75
CA THR A 103 8.20 -2.52 16.10
C THR A 103 7.71 -3.23 14.83
N LEU A 104 8.63 -3.63 13.94
CA LEU A 104 8.28 -4.46 12.77
C LEU A 104 7.48 -5.73 13.14
N PRO A 105 7.94 -6.57 14.10
CA PRO A 105 7.19 -7.77 14.47
C PRO A 105 5.85 -7.46 15.13
N GLN A 106 5.71 -6.34 15.85
CA GLN A 106 4.41 -5.91 16.38
C GLN A 106 3.45 -5.55 15.25
N ALA A 107 3.85 -4.68 14.30
CA ALA A 107 3.01 -4.31 13.16
C ALA A 107 2.58 -5.54 12.33
N ALA A 108 3.48 -6.51 12.15
CA ALA A 108 3.17 -7.78 11.50
C ALA A 108 2.14 -8.62 12.28
N ALA A 109 2.33 -8.78 13.59
CA ALA A 109 1.41 -9.51 14.45
C ALA A 109 0.02 -8.84 14.51
N GLU A 110 -0.04 -7.51 14.60
CA GLU A 110 -1.28 -6.76 14.59
C GLU A 110 -2.06 -7.01 13.29
N CYS A 111 -1.41 -6.91 12.12
CA CYS A 111 -2.10 -7.20 10.88
C CYS A 111 -2.60 -8.64 10.78
N ALA A 112 -1.80 -9.62 11.23
CA ALA A 112 -2.22 -11.02 11.26
C ALA A 112 -3.43 -11.26 12.21
N SER A 113 -3.60 -10.42 13.25
CA SER A 113 -4.73 -10.51 14.19
C SER A 113 -6.10 -10.23 13.55
N LEU A 114 -6.13 -9.57 12.38
CA LEU A 114 -7.37 -9.32 11.63
C LEU A 114 -7.99 -10.59 11.05
N GLY A 115 -7.23 -11.68 10.97
CA GLY A 115 -7.70 -12.99 10.54
C GLY A 115 -6.83 -13.61 9.45
N SER A 116 -7.22 -14.80 9.01
CA SER A 116 -6.51 -15.54 7.96
C SER A 116 -6.38 -14.72 6.68
N GLY A 117 -5.17 -14.67 6.12
CA GLY A 117 -4.86 -13.96 4.88
C GLY A 117 -4.42 -12.50 5.08
N TYR A 118 -4.70 -11.88 6.23
CA TYR A 118 -4.17 -10.57 6.55
C TYR A 118 -2.70 -10.63 6.94
N HIS A 119 -1.95 -9.61 6.54
CA HIS A 119 -0.53 -9.46 6.83
C HIS A 119 -0.12 -7.99 6.74
N LEU A 120 1.03 -7.65 7.30
CA LEU A 120 1.65 -6.34 7.09
C LEU A 120 1.99 -6.20 5.60
N SER A 121 1.66 -5.07 5.00
CA SER A 121 1.93 -4.87 3.57
C SER A 121 3.41 -5.10 3.27
N THR A 122 3.67 -5.93 2.27
CA THR A 122 5.04 -6.20 1.85
C THR A 122 5.63 -5.01 1.07
N VAL A 123 6.96 -4.96 0.94
CA VAL A 123 7.64 -3.98 0.07
C VAL A 123 7.08 -4.03 -1.36
N LYS A 124 6.77 -5.22 -1.87
CA LYS A 124 6.24 -5.41 -3.22
C LYS A 124 4.81 -4.89 -3.36
N GLU A 125 3.95 -5.16 -2.38
CA GLU A 125 2.57 -4.66 -2.36
C GLU A 125 2.55 -3.14 -2.21
N TRP A 126 3.34 -2.61 -1.29
CA TRP A 126 3.50 -1.16 -1.13
C TRP A 126 3.96 -0.50 -2.43
N GLN A 127 4.97 -1.07 -3.08
CA GLN A 127 5.47 -0.59 -4.35
C GLN A 127 4.42 -0.71 -5.46
N ALA A 128 3.62 -1.78 -5.49
CA ALA A 128 2.54 -1.93 -6.46
C ALA A 128 1.48 -0.81 -6.30
N ALA A 129 1.13 -0.46 -5.07
CA ALA A 129 0.24 0.66 -4.78
C ALA A 129 0.86 2.01 -5.22
N ALA A 130 2.15 2.24 -4.93
CA ALA A 130 2.85 3.45 -5.34
C ALA A 130 2.94 3.60 -6.87
N LEU A 131 3.25 2.51 -7.60
CA LEU A 131 3.27 2.53 -9.06
C LEU A 131 1.88 2.72 -9.68
N ASN A 132 0.83 2.18 -9.03
CA ASN A 132 -0.54 2.43 -9.45
C ASN A 132 -0.89 3.92 -9.33
N VAL A 133 -0.56 4.53 -8.18
CA VAL A 133 -0.72 5.96 -7.94
C VAL A 133 0.06 6.81 -8.95
N GLU A 134 1.32 6.47 -9.23
CA GLU A 134 2.17 7.16 -10.22
C GLU A 134 1.50 7.20 -11.60
N SER A 135 0.85 6.10 -12.01
CA SER A 135 0.23 5.94 -13.34
C SER A 135 -1.04 6.78 -13.56
N VAL A 136 -1.57 7.44 -12.54
CA VAL A 136 -2.84 8.15 -12.60
C VAL A 136 -2.60 9.66 -12.72
N ALA A 137 -3.01 10.24 -13.85
CA ALA A 137 -2.76 11.65 -14.20
C ALA A 137 -3.31 12.67 -13.18
N SER A 138 -4.43 12.38 -12.52
CA SER A 138 -5.05 13.28 -11.52
C SER A 138 -4.26 13.38 -10.20
N ASN A 139 -3.24 12.53 -10.00
CA ASN A 139 -2.33 12.62 -8.87
C ASN A 139 -1.16 13.58 -9.10
N TRP A 140 -1.03 14.12 -10.32
CA TRP A 140 0.04 15.03 -10.71
C TRP A 140 -0.48 16.46 -10.81
N SER A 141 0.31 17.43 -10.33
CA SER A 141 -0.07 18.85 -10.42
C SER A 141 -0.15 19.35 -11.87
N GLY A 142 0.60 18.72 -12.79
CA GLY A 142 0.50 18.98 -14.23
C GLY A 142 -0.65 18.27 -14.94
N SER A 143 -1.52 17.54 -14.22
CA SER A 143 -2.64 16.76 -14.78
C SER A 143 -2.25 15.74 -15.86
N ALA A 144 -1.00 15.30 -15.85
CA ALA A 144 -0.44 14.28 -16.73
C ALA A 144 0.66 13.53 -15.98
N VAL A 145 0.80 12.23 -16.23
CA VAL A 145 1.82 11.39 -15.58
C VAL A 145 3.22 11.99 -15.82
N GLY A 146 3.98 12.18 -14.73
CA GLY A 146 5.31 12.77 -14.75
C GLY A 146 5.37 14.29 -14.94
N SER A 147 4.23 14.97 -15.08
CA SER A 147 4.18 16.42 -15.28
C SER A 147 4.01 17.15 -13.95
N GLY A 148 4.96 18.04 -13.64
CA GLY A 148 5.02 18.75 -12.37
C GLY A 148 5.35 17.82 -11.20
N THR A 149 4.80 18.13 -10.04
CA THR A 149 4.98 17.36 -8.81
C THR A 149 3.87 16.34 -8.61
N ILE A 150 4.22 15.19 -8.05
CA ILE A 150 3.21 14.30 -7.48
C ILE A 150 2.76 14.87 -6.13
N ILE A 151 1.53 14.56 -5.74
CA ILE A 151 1.03 14.86 -4.39
C ILE A 151 2.05 14.37 -3.34
N ARG A 152 2.21 15.09 -2.23
CA ARG A 152 3.12 14.72 -1.12
C ARG A 152 2.42 14.33 0.16
N GLY A 153 1.13 14.65 0.31
CA GLY A 153 0.46 14.46 1.59
C GLY A 153 0.96 15.44 2.64
N HIS A 154 0.55 15.20 3.89
CA HIS A 154 0.97 16.00 5.02
C HIS A 154 2.46 15.80 5.30
N SER A 155 3.26 16.84 5.02
CA SER A 155 4.71 16.69 4.92
C SER A 155 5.51 17.98 5.18
N ASP A 156 4.84 19.06 5.58
CA ASP A 156 5.43 20.40 5.68
C ASP A 156 5.77 20.81 7.13
N GLY A 157 5.44 19.96 8.11
CA GLY A 157 5.61 20.25 9.52
C GLY A 157 4.60 21.26 10.06
N ALA A 158 3.44 21.43 9.41
CA ALA A 158 2.40 22.34 9.83
C ALA A 158 1.04 21.64 9.99
N ILE A 159 0.32 21.98 11.05
CA ILE A 159 -1.08 21.57 11.25
C ILE A 159 -1.92 22.81 11.48
N SER A 160 -3.15 22.83 10.95
CA SER A 160 -4.10 23.89 11.26
C SER A 160 -4.94 23.49 12.46
N ALA A 161 -4.69 24.10 13.61
CA ALA A 161 -5.47 23.87 14.83
C ALA A 161 -6.98 24.15 14.66
N ALA A 162 -7.37 24.97 13.67
CA ALA A 162 -8.76 25.23 13.33
C ALA A 162 -9.39 24.14 12.44
N ALA A 163 -8.58 23.30 11.80
CA ALA A 163 -9.01 22.26 10.85
C ALA A 163 -8.89 20.83 11.41
N VAL A 164 -8.50 20.66 12.68
CA VAL A 164 -8.49 19.35 13.34
C VAL A 164 -9.74 19.20 14.19
N THR A 165 -10.79 18.61 13.61
CA THR A 165 -12.03 18.28 14.33
C THR A 165 -11.81 17.09 15.28
N GLU A 166 -10.93 16.16 14.89
CA GLU A 166 -10.48 15.01 15.71
C GLU A 166 -9.00 14.73 15.40
N GLY A 167 -8.14 14.92 16.40
CA GLY A 167 -6.69 14.84 16.24
C GLY A 167 -6.03 15.85 17.17
N TYR A 168 -5.65 15.37 18.34
CA TYR A 168 -4.94 16.22 19.28
C TYR A 168 -3.57 16.56 18.70
N ALA A 169 -3.20 17.83 18.69
CA ALA A 169 -1.81 18.26 18.66
C ALA A 169 -1.17 17.82 19.99
N VAL A 170 -0.85 16.54 20.14
CA VAL A 170 -0.24 16.03 21.36
C VAL A 170 1.24 16.41 21.33
N ALA A 171 1.62 17.37 22.17
CA ALA A 171 3.01 17.59 22.60
C ALA A 171 4.07 17.60 21.46
N GLY A 172 3.85 18.37 20.39
CA GLY A 172 4.80 18.49 19.28
C GLY A 172 4.78 17.36 18.25
N VAL A 173 3.81 16.44 18.32
CA VAL A 173 3.52 15.48 17.25
C VAL A 173 2.51 16.08 16.28
N LEU A 174 2.88 16.10 15.00
CA LEU A 174 2.11 16.72 13.93
C LEU A 174 1.42 15.65 13.06
N LEU A 175 0.98 14.55 13.66
CA LEU A 175 0.17 13.56 12.95
C LEU A 175 -1.27 14.07 12.79
N LEU A 176 -1.90 13.73 11.67
CA LEU A 176 -3.28 14.04 11.38
C LEU A 176 -4.10 12.76 11.20
N GLY A 177 -5.32 12.72 11.75
CA GLY A 177 -6.30 11.72 11.32
C GLY A 177 -6.70 11.97 9.88
N ALA A 178 -7.09 10.92 9.15
CA ALA A 178 -7.69 11.10 7.83
C ALA A 178 -9.12 11.65 7.97
N GLY A 179 -9.81 11.85 6.85
CA GLY A 179 -11.17 12.37 6.86
C GLY A 179 -12.06 11.80 5.77
N LEU A 180 -13.08 12.56 5.41
CA LEU A 180 -13.96 12.24 4.29
C LEU A 180 -13.23 12.52 2.97
N ASP A 181 -13.43 11.68 1.95
CA ASP A 181 -12.79 11.85 0.64
C ASP A 181 -13.08 13.21 -0.02
N SER A 182 -14.18 13.86 0.37
CA SER A 182 -14.56 15.21 -0.06
C SER A 182 -13.71 16.34 0.52
N ASP A 183 -12.92 16.07 1.58
CA ASP A 183 -11.99 17.02 2.18
C ASP A 183 -10.57 16.41 2.24
N PRO A 184 -9.88 16.31 1.09
CA PRO A 184 -8.58 15.65 1.02
C PRO A 184 -7.44 16.50 1.59
N PHE A 185 -7.73 17.66 2.19
CA PHE A 185 -6.74 18.54 2.81
C PHE A 185 -6.96 18.67 4.32
N VAL A 186 -7.91 17.92 4.88
CA VAL A 186 -8.28 17.99 6.30
C VAL A 186 -7.06 18.00 7.22
N GLY A 187 -7.05 18.94 8.17
CA GLY A 187 -5.97 19.15 9.15
C GLY A 187 -4.73 19.90 8.64
N THR A 188 -4.49 19.99 7.33
CA THR A 188 -3.30 20.65 6.76
C THR A 188 -3.41 22.18 6.74
N GLY A 189 -4.63 22.72 6.77
CA GLY A 189 -4.89 24.16 6.56
C GLY A 189 -4.80 24.61 5.10
N GLN A 190 -4.60 23.69 4.16
CA GLN A 190 -4.59 23.95 2.73
C GLN A 190 -5.93 23.60 2.10
N ILE A 191 -6.17 24.06 0.87
CA ILE A 191 -7.34 23.69 0.05
C ILE A 191 -6.94 23.26 -1.37
N SER A 192 -5.65 23.35 -1.69
CA SER A 192 -5.05 22.99 -2.97
C SER A 192 -3.54 22.74 -2.79
N GLY A 193 -2.89 22.20 -3.82
CA GLY A 193 -1.44 22.00 -3.83
C GLY A 193 -0.98 20.65 -3.30
N THR A 194 0.31 20.54 -2.96
CA THR A 194 1.01 19.27 -2.73
C THR A 194 0.69 18.61 -1.39
N GLN A 195 0.08 19.34 -0.44
CA GLN A 195 -0.38 18.80 0.85
C GLN A 195 -1.72 18.05 0.75
N LYS A 196 -2.25 17.81 -0.46
CA LYS A 196 -3.39 16.90 -0.65
C LYS A 196 -3.04 15.53 -0.08
N ARG A 197 -3.95 14.90 0.66
CA ARG A 197 -3.71 13.66 1.42
C ARG A 197 -4.32 12.43 0.76
N THR A 198 -4.94 12.58 -0.41
CA THR A 198 -5.58 11.49 -1.15
C THR A 198 -5.00 11.29 -2.53
N TYR A 199 -4.97 10.03 -2.94
CA TYR A 199 -4.60 9.58 -4.28
C TYR A 199 -5.74 8.80 -4.93
N SER A 200 -5.91 9.00 -6.23
CA SER A 200 -6.76 8.15 -7.06
C SER A 200 -5.98 6.94 -7.56
N LEU A 201 -6.59 5.77 -7.52
CA LEU A 201 -6.08 4.53 -8.11
C LEU A 201 -6.68 4.31 -9.51
N THR A 202 -6.09 3.42 -10.30
CA THR A 202 -6.55 3.15 -11.69
C THR A 202 -7.96 2.54 -11.77
N ASN A 203 -8.46 1.96 -10.68
CA ASN A 203 -9.83 1.47 -10.53
C ASN A 203 -10.81 2.54 -10.00
N GLY A 204 -10.36 3.79 -9.83
CA GLY A 204 -11.18 4.90 -9.33
C GLY A 204 -11.32 4.94 -7.82
N GLU A 205 -10.74 3.99 -7.08
CA GLU A 205 -10.72 4.03 -5.62
C GLU A 205 -9.75 5.10 -5.09
N ILE A 206 -9.94 5.49 -3.83
CA ILE A 206 -9.12 6.52 -3.17
C ILE A 206 -8.33 5.89 -2.04
N ILE A 207 -7.02 6.16 -2.01
CA ILE A 207 -6.13 5.81 -0.90
C ILE A 207 -5.59 7.08 -0.23
N TRP A 208 -5.57 7.10 1.10
CA TRP A 208 -5.12 8.22 1.91
C TRP A 208 -3.66 8.09 2.30
N ASP A 209 -2.94 9.19 2.48
CA ASP A 209 -1.68 9.30 3.23
C ASP A 209 -0.56 8.31 2.80
N LEU A 210 -0.49 7.94 1.51
CA LEU A 210 0.50 6.97 1.01
C LEU A 210 1.94 7.54 0.97
N SER A 211 2.09 8.87 0.95
CA SER A 211 3.37 9.57 0.76
C SER A 211 3.81 10.43 1.95
N GLY A 212 2.98 10.54 2.98
CA GLY A 212 3.11 11.52 4.06
C GLY A 212 2.02 11.34 5.11
N ASN A 213 2.08 12.12 6.19
CA ASN A 213 1.50 11.89 7.51
C ASN A 213 2.38 11.01 8.41
N ALA A 214 2.25 9.68 8.37
CA ALA A 214 3.25 8.76 8.91
C ALA A 214 3.89 7.96 7.77
N ARG A 215 5.13 7.53 7.97
CA ARG A 215 5.72 6.51 7.09
C ARG A 215 5.09 5.17 7.43
N ASP A 216 4.90 4.31 6.46
CA ASP A 216 4.40 2.97 6.73
C ASP A 216 5.56 1.98 6.89
N ILE A 217 5.58 1.28 8.03
CA ILE A 217 6.42 0.10 8.22
C ILE A 217 5.96 -0.94 7.21
N VAL A 218 6.89 -1.51 6.44
CA VAL A 218 6.58 -2.54 5.45
C VAL A 218 7.40 -3.80 5.72
N ASP A 219 6.78 -4.94 5.47
CA ASP A 219 7.46 -6.22 5.55
C ASP A 219 8.36 -6.42 4.32
N PRO A 220 9.67 -6.65 4.47
CA PRO A 220 10.54 -6.88 3.33
C PRO A 220 10.06 -8.01 2.39
N ASN A 221 9.46 -9.07 2.92
CA ASN A 221 9.11 -10.24 2.12
C ASN A 221 7.91 -11.07 2.61
N GLY A 222 7.17 -10.58 3.62
CA GLY A 222 6.04 -11.28 4.23
C GLY A 222 6.43 -12.21 5.40
N SER A 223 7.68 -12.17 5.87
CA SER A 223 8.18 -12.99 6.97
C SER A 223 8.49 -12.20 8.25
N ALA A 224 8.15 -10.90 8.28
CA ALA A 224 8.41 -9.98 9.39
C ALA A 224 9.88 -9.93 9.84
N VAL A 225 10.81 -10.12 8.90
CA VAL A 225 12.26 -10.08 9.14
C VAL A 225 12.86 -8.76 8.67
N GLY A 226 13.86 -8.25 9.37
CA GLY A 226 14.62 -7.09 8.90
C GLY A 226 15.54 -7.43 7.72
N ILE A 227 16.22 -6.40 7.25
CA ILE A 227 17.27 -6.51 6.24
C ILE A 227 18.66 -6.22 6.81
N ASN A 228 19.67 -6.83 6.22
CA ASN A 228 21.07 -6.47 6.37
C ASN A 228 21.53 -5.77 5.10
N TYR A 229 22.31 -4.69 5.24
CA TYR A 229 22.89 -4.01 4.09
C TYR A 229 24.20 -3.31 4.42
N THR A 230 24.99 -2.97 3.40
CA THR A 230 26.14 -2.06 3.53
C THR A 230 25.83 -0.78 2.77
N GLY A 231 25.72 0.32 3.50
CA GLY A 231 25.49 1.64 2.94
C GLY A 231 26.78 2.37 2.55
N PRO A 232 26.67 3.64 2.13
CA PRO A 232 27.80 4.45 1.69
C PRO A 232 28.73 4.86 2.85
N GLY A 233 29.82 5.59 2.53
CA GLY A 233 30.79 6.07 3.52
C GLY A 233 30.22 7.09 4.52
N SER A 234 29.17 7.83 4.13
CA SER A 234 28.48 8.82 4.96
C SER A 234 26.98 8.63 4.81
N ALA A 235 26.23 8.78 5.91
CA ALA A 235 24.77 8.68 5.86
C ALA A 235 24.17 9.86 5.09
N GLY A 236 23.05 9.65 4.40
CA GLY A 236 22.43 10.70 3.59
C GLY A 236 21.10 10.32 2.96
N PHE A 237 20.52 11.31 2.28
CA PHE A 237 19.36 11.13 1.43
C PHE A 237 19.79 11.00 -0.03
N TYR A 238 19.33 9.94 -0.70
CA TYR A 238 19.68 9.58 -2.08
C TYR A 238 18.44 9.49 -2.94
N GLU A 239 18.57 9.77 -4.23
CA GLU A 239 17.43 9.63 -5.15
C GLU A 239 16.98 8.17 -5.26
N VAL A 240 15.66 7.99 -5.40
CA VAL A 240 15.02 6.68 -5.57
C VAL A 240 15.23 6.08 -6.96
N SER A 241 15.77 6.86 -7.91
CA SER A 241 15.97 6.44 -9.29
C SER A 241 17.15 5.44 -9.42
N GLY A 242 16.92 4.42 -10.25
CA GLY A 242 17.54 3.09 -10.11
C GLY A 242 19.07 3.03 -10.04
N SER A 243 19.81 3.84 -10.79
CA SER A 243 21.28 3.76 -10.81
C SER A 243 21.92 4.39 -9.58
N GLU A 244 21.33 5.45 -9.01
CA GLU A 244 21.88 6.08 -7.82
C GLU A 244 21.68 5.17 -6.61
N LEU A 245 20.44 4.74 -6.36
CA LEU A 245 20.13 3.91 -5.20
C LEU A 245 20.92 2.58 -5.21
N SER A 246 21.02 1.93 -6.37
CA SER A 246 21.80 0.69 -6.52
C SER A 246 23.31 0.89 -6.33
N SER A 247 23.82 2.11 -6.52
CA SER A 247 25.23 2.43 -6.24
C SER A 247 25.51 2.72 -4.76
N MET A 248 24.47 3.07 -3.99
CA MET A 248 24.59 3.38 -2.56
C MET A 248 24.45 2.15 -1.66
N ILE A 249 23.74 1.13 -2.13
CA ILE A 249 23.59 -0.15 -1.42
C ILE A 249 23.88 -1.29 -2.39
N SER A 250 24.99 -1.99 -2.18
CA SER A 250 25.46 -3.06 -3.08
C SER A 250 24.96 -4.46 -2.71
N SER A 251 24.45 -4.65 -1.48
CA SER A 251 23.88 -5.93 -1.04
C SER A 251 22.78 -5.70 -0.01
N VAL A 252 21.57 -6.17 -0.28
CA VAL A 252 20.49 -6.25 0.71
C VAL A 252 20.09 -7.70 0.87
N THR A 253 20.30 -8.26 2.06
CA THR A 253 19.89 -9.64 2.41
C THR A 253 18.87 -9.63 3.53
N PHE A 254 18.08 -10.69 3.65
CA PHE A 254 17.19 -10.85 4.79
C PHE A 254 17.97 -11.28 6.04
N ALA A 255 17.62 -10.74 7.21
CA ALA A 255 18.43 -10.91 8.42
C ALA A 255 18.46 -12.35 8.95
N ALA A 256 17.39 -13.11 8.77
CA ALA A 256 17.22 -14.45 9.34
C ALA A 256 16.90 -15.53 8.28
N MET A 257 17.10 -15.26 6.99
CA MET A 257 16.80 -16.21 5.92
C MET A 257 17.58 -15.94 4.64
N THR A 258 17.63 -16.92 3.73
CA THR A 258 18.25 -16.79 2.41
C THR A 258 17.43 -15.84 1.52
N GLY A 259 18.13 -15.05 0.72
CA GLY A 259 17.53 -14.12 -0.24
C GLY A 259 17.80 -12.66 0.11
N GLY A 260 17.17 -11.77 -0.65
CA GLY A 260 17.40 -10.34 -0.53
C GLY A 260 16.42 -9.51 -1.34
N LEU A 261 16.64 -8.19 -1.34
CA LEU A 261 15.86 -7.22 -2.10
C LEU A 261 16.72 -6.55 -3.16
N THR A 262 16.10 -6.18 -4.27
CA THR A 262 16.72 -5.34 -5.29
C THR A 262 16.29 -3.89 -5.08
N MET A 263 17.21 -2.94 -5.31
CA MET A 263 16.90 -1.52 -5.15
C MET A 263 15.88 -0.99 -6.16
N SER A 264 15.67 -1.71 -7.26
CA SER A 264 14.57 -1.43 -8.21
C SER A 264 13.18 -1.52 -7.57
N LEU A 265 13.01 -2.20 -6.43
CA LEU A 265 11.72 -2.27 -5.71
C LEU A 265 11.32 -0.94 -5.04
N PHE A 266 12.16 0.08 -5.10
CA PHE A 266 11.91 1.39 -4.50
C PHE A 266 11.79 2.51 -5.54
N SER A 267 12.08 2.20 -6.81
CA SER A 267 12.14 3.18 -7.89
C SER A 267 10.77 3.46 -8.52
N PRO A 268 10.52 4.70 -8.99
CA PRO A 268 9.36 4.99 -9.84
C PRO A 268 9.42 4.18 -11.15
N ALA A 269 8.27 3.99 -11.80
CA ALA A 269 8.18 3.42 -13.14
C ALA A 269 8.88 4.32 -14.17
N THR A 270 8.77 5.64 -14.00
CA THR A 270 9.41 6.63 -14.88
C THR A 270 10.81 6.99 -14.35
N PRO A 271 11.91 6.55 -14.99
CA PRO A 271 13.25 6.69 -14.42
C PRO A 271 13.77 8.13 -14.34
N ALA A 272 13.16 9.05 -15.11
CA ALA A 272 13.54 10.46 -15.15
C ALA A 272 12.99 11.29 -13.98
N LEU A 273 12.10 10.71 -13.16
CA LEU A 273 11.53 11.42 -12.03
C LEU A 273 12.59 11.59 -10.93
N THR A 274 12.63 12.79 -10.35
CA THR A 274 13.55 13.13 -9.26
C THR A 274 12.81 13.83 -8.14
N ASN A 275 13.36 13.81 -6.93
CA ASN A 275 12.81 14.58 -5.83
C ASN A 275 12.82 16.09 -6.12
N THR A 276 13.85 16.61 -6.80
CA THR A 276 14.01 18.04 -7.08
C THR A 276 12.92 18.58 -8.01
N THR A 277 12.53 17.81 -9.03
CA THR A 277 11.57 18.26 -10.05
C THR A 277 10.16 17.77 -9.78
N ASN A 278 10.01 16.57 -9.23
CA ASN A 278 8.74 15.87 -9.14
C ASN A 278 8.29 15.61 -7.70
N GLU A 279 9.13 15.94 -6.70
CA GLU A 279 8.81 15.76 -5.28
C GLU A 279 8.45 14.30 -4.89
N ILE A 280 9.02 13.32 -5.60
CA ILE A 280 8.75 11.90 -5.39
C ILE A 280 9.35 11.32 -4.11
N GLY A 281 10.16 12.10 -3.38
CA GLY A 281 10.84 11.70 -2.17
C GLY A 281 12.22 11.08 -2.41
N ARG A 282 12.97 10.90 -1.32
CA ARG A 282 14.31 10.30 -1.32
C ARG A 282 14.40 9.15 -0.33
N VAL A 283 15.43 8.33 -0.48
CA VAL A 283 15.76 7.26 0.45
C VAL A 283 16.80 7.74 1.46
N TYR A 284 16.53 7.57 2.76
CA TYR A 284 17.58 7.70 3.77
C TYR A 284 18.36 6.40 3.92
N ILE A 285 19.68 6.48 3.78
CA ILE A 285 20.59 5.35 3.93
C ILE A 285 21.67 5.71 4.93
N SER A 286 21.76 4.93 6.01
CA SER A 286 22.85 5.04 6.97
C SER A 286 24.17 4.48 6.44
N SER A 287 25.28 5.06 6.90
CA SER A 287 26.61 4.62 6.51
C SER A 287 27.00 3.25 7.05
N GLY A 288 27.86 2.57 6.31
CA GLY A 288 28.50 1.32 6.71
C GLY A 288 27.56 0.12 6.79
N ALA A 289 28.05 -0.97 7.37
CA ALA A 289 27.29 -2.20 7.55
C ALA A 289 26.18 -2.03 8.60
N ARG A 290 24.97 -2.44 8.24
CA ARG A 290 23.78 -2.42 9.08
C ARG A 290 23.13 -3.79 9.08
N THR A 291 22.66 -4.19 10.25
CA THR A 291 21.96 -5.46 10.44
C THR A 291 20.57 -5.23 10.99
N ASP A 292 19.66 -6.14 10.65
CA ASP A 292 18.30 -6.24 11.16
C ASP A 292 17.56 -4.90 11.19
N ARG A 293 17.48 -4.26 10.02
CA ARG A 293 16.81 -2.98 9.82
C ARG A 293 15.40 -3.21 9.27
N MET A 294 14.43 -2.49 9.81
CA MET A 294 13.12 -2.38 9.18
C MET A 294 13.20 -1.45 7.97
N ILE A 295 12.20 -1.56 7.11
CA ILE A 295 12.01 -0.66 5.99
C ILE A 295 10.74 0.13 6.29
N THR A 296 10.82 1.46 6.18
CA THR A 296 9.61 2.29 6.12
C THR A 296 9.50 2.94 4.76
N ARG A 297 8.26 3.14 4.29
CA ARG A 297 7.95 3.73 2.99
C ARG A 297 7.08 4.97 3.15
N GLY A 298 7.18 5.87 2.17
CA GLY A 298 6.55 7.17 2.23
C GLY A 298 7.33 8.17 3.11
N GLY A 299 6.83 9.39 3.15
CA GLY A 299 7.28 10.46 4.02
C GLY A 299 6.59 10.44 5.38
N ASN A 300 7.05 11.26 6.31
CA ASN A 300 6.27 11.64 7.49
C ASN A 300 5.90 13.12 7.40
N PHE A 301 5.15 13.59 8.40
CA PHE A 301 4.76 14.97 8.58
C PHE A 301 5.93 15.99 8.62
N SER A 302 7.20 15.57 8.75
CA SER A 302 8.34 16.49 8.81
C SER A 302 8.86 16.90 7.42
N SER A 303 9.08 18.20 7.24
CA SER A 303 9.70 18.77 6.03
C SER A 303 11.18 18.42 5.85
N SER A 304 11.87 17.99 6.92
CA SER A 304 13.31 17.70 6.89
C SER A 304 13.68 16.39 6.20
N ASN A 305 12.70 15.54 5.90
CA ASN A 305 12.93 14.12 5.65
C ASN A 305 12.76 13.70 4.18
N SER A 306 12.78 14.66 3.26
CA SER A 306 12.55 14.43 1.83
C SER A 306 11.33 13.54 1.55
N PRO A 307 10.16 13.90 2.10
CA PRO A 307 8.94 13.10 1.97
C PRO A 307 8.49 12.99 0.51
N GLY A 308 7.78 11.92 0.19
CA GLY A 308 7.23 11.69 -1.14
C GLY A 308 6.81 10.24 -1.33
N LEU A 309 6.09 9.98 -2.42
CA LEU A 309 5.47 8.68 -2.69
C LEU A 309 6.45 7.50 -2.70
N PHE A 310 7.69 7.73 -3.16
CA PHE A 310 8.74 6.72 -3.25
C PHE A 310 9.78 6.85 -2.15
N ALA A 311 9.61 7.74 -1.17
CA ALA A 311 10.53 7.87 -0.05
C ALA A 311 10.66 6.54 0.71
N ALA A 312 11.85 6.31 1.27
CA ALA A 312 12.13 5.16 2.13
C ALA A 312 13.14 5.49 3.21
N ASP A 313 13.14 4.72 4.28
CA ASP A 313 14.14 4.79 5.35
C ASP A 313 14.58 3.37 5.74
N PHE A 314 15.89 3.18 5.83
CA PHE A 314 16.54 1.91 6.16
C PHE A 314 17.29 1.95 7.51
N ASP A 315 17.21 3.03 8.29
CA ASP A 315 18.04 3.20 9.49
C ASP A 315 17.48 2.52 10.74
N SER A 316 16.16 2.40 10.85
CA SER A 316 15.52 1.90 12.07
C SER A 316 15.76 0.40 12.26
N ALA A 317 16.20 -0.02 13.45
CA ALA A 317 16.26 -1.44 13.81
C ALA A 317 14.84 -2.03 13.85
N THR A 318 14.66 -3.32 13.59
CA THR A 318 13.35 -3.99 13.65
C THR A 318 12.65 -3.87 15.01
N THR A 319 13.43 -3.73 16.09
CA THR A 319 12.96 -3.53 17.47
C THR A 319 12.77 -2.05 17.84
N GLY A 320 13.10 -1.13 16.94
CA GLY A 320 12.90 0.30 17.14
C GLY A 320 11.43 0.70 16.98
N THR A 321 11.06 1.84 17.56
CA THR A 321 9.73 2.44 17.42
C THR A 321 9.87 3.91 17.08
N ALA A 322 8.96 4.48 16.29
CA ALA A 322 8.94 5.91 15.98
C ALA A 322 7.52 6.49 16.10
N SER A 323 7.41 7.74 16.56
CA SER A 323 6.15 8.50 16.60
C SER A 323 5.72 9.02 15.23
N SER A 324 6.44 8.67 14.17
CA SER A 324 6.17 9.09 12.79
C SER A 324 6.13 7.90 11.83
N ALA A 325 6.07 6.68 12.37
CA ALA A 325 5.95 5.45 11.60
C ALA A 325 4.67 4.71 12.02
N GLY A 326 3.73 4.59 11.08
CA GLY A 326 2.52 3.78 11.15
C GLY A 326 2.69 2.50 10.34
N PHE A 327 1.58 1.91 9.89
CA PHE A 327 1.59 0.71 9.07
C PHE A 327 0.26 0.52 8.34
N ARG A 328 0.28 -0.33 7.31
CA ARG A 328 -0.91 -0.84 6.63
C ARG A 328 -0.95 -2.34 6.60
N CYS A 329 -2.15 -2.87 6.71
CA CYS A 329 -2.39 -4.28 6.47
C CYS A 329 -2.85 -4.48 5.03
N ALA A 330 -2.42 -5.59 4.46
CA ALA A 330 -2.87 -6.12 3.20
C ALA A 330 -3.60 -7.46 3.42
N ILE A 331 -4.43 -7.85 2.46
CA ILE A 331 -5.00 -9.18 2.36
C ILE A 331 -5.06 -9.58 0.90
N VAL A 332 -4.68 -10.82 0.63
CA VAL A 332 -4.89 -11.48 -0.65
C VAL A 332 -6.19 -12.28 -0.54
N PRO A 333 -7.29 -11.84 -1.19
CA PRO A 333 -8.58 -12.49 -1.10
C PRO A 333 -8.69 -13.79 -1.92
#